data_AF-A0A935LTZ8-F1
#
_entry.id   AF-A0A935LTZ8-F1
#
_cell.length_a   1.000
_cell.length_b   1.000
_cell.length_c   1.000
_cell.angle_alpha   90.00
_cell.angle_beta   90.00
_cell.angle_gamma   90.00
#
_symmetry.space_group_name_H-M   'P 1'
#
loop_
_entity.id
_entity.type
_entity.pdbx_description
1 polymer ?
#
loop_
_entity_poly.entity_id
_entity_poly.type
_entity_poly.pdbx_seq_one_letter_code
_entity_poly.pdbx_strand_id
1 'polypeptide(L)'
;MFIATDTVINGEQYSRFGYHPILDNDGPPFCPPGYYVAPGTTTTEVCLREDTVVGLVFQYDHALQTEHILYDYSIEVGDTIHDYFDWDLVGWDPTPTVVVSMDSVQLSDGVYYRRWQLSTDVFDGVLHDYIEGVGSTFGITHEAPQYYGDGAHLWCYKRNEVDVLWSVHYCPLPAGLSVQDPGKGTMIQFFNASGGSVSYDIGRSSGDLIIHAVDGRSILRASVSGSGSIPWTGHPTGIYVYEFQDRTGLRWTRRFIAE
;
A
#
# COMPACT_ATOMS: atom_id res chain seq x y z
N MET A 1 -1.13 -11.35 -12.73
CA MET A 1 -1.95 -12.45 -12.18
C MET A 1 -3.31 -12.43 -12.87
N PHE A 2 -3.98 -13.58 -12.99
CA PHE A 2 -5.32 -13.73 -13.55
C PHE A 2 -6.15 -14.70 -12.70
N ILE A 3 -7.47 -14.55 -12.76
CA ILE A 3 -8.40 -15.44 -12.05
C ILE A 3 -8.65 -16.67 -12.92
N ALA A 4 -8.40 -17.85 -12.35
CA ALA A 4 -8.78 -19.14 -12.90
C ALA A 4 -10.12 -19.59 -12.30
N THR A 5 -10.70 -20.68 -12.82
CA THR A 5 -11.92 -21.23 -12.25
C THR A 5 -11.71 -21.62 -10.79
N ASP A 6 -12.58 -21.11 -9.92
CA ASP A 6 -12.67 -21.47 -8.50
C ASP A 6 -12.64 -22.98 -8.27
N THR A 7 -12.20 -23.37 -7.07
CA THR A 7 -12.13 -24.78 -6.65
C THR A 7 -12.72 -24.98 -5.27
N VAL A 8 -12.96 -26.24 -4.92
CA VAL A 8 -13.34 -26.66 -3.56
C VAL A 8 -12.25 -27.55 -3.00
N ILE A 9 -11.72 -27.20 -1.83
CA ILE A 9 -10.69 -27.97 -1.13
C ILE A 9 -11.17 -28.17 0.30
N ASN A 10 -11.21 -29.42 0.78
CA ASN A 10 -11.70 -29.79 2.11
C ASN A 10 -13.09 -29.25 2.47
N GLY A 11 -13.95 -29.01 1.48
CA GLY A 11 -15.32 -28.48 1.66
C GLY A 11 -15.42 -26.95 1.60
N GLU A 12 -14.29 -26.25 1.55
CA GLU A 12 -14.24 -24.78 1.46
C GLU A 12 -14.03 -24.32 0.01
N GLN A 13 -14.63 -23.18 -0.37
CA GLN A 13 -14.49 -22.59 -1.71
C GLN A 13 -13.29 -21.64 -1.77
N TYR A 14 -12.49 -21.77 -2.82
CA TYR A 14 -11.31 -20.93 -3.07
C TYR A 14 -11.36 -20.33 -4.46
N SER A 15 -10.95 -19.08 -4.57
CA SER A 15 -10.59 -18.46 -5.83
C SER A 15 -9.19 -18.90 -6.23
N ARG A 16 -9.06 -19.37 -7.47
CA ARG A 16 -7.76 -19.78 -8.04
C ARG A 16 -7.15 -18.63 -8.80
N PHE A 17 -5.88 -18.39 -8.54
CA PHE A 17 -5.10 -17.35 -9.19
C PHE A 17 -3.91 -17.98 -9.89
N GLY A 18 -3.66 -17.58 -11.13
CA GLY A 18 -2.47 -17.93 -11.88
C GLY A 18 -1.67 -16.69 -12.26
N TYR A 19 -0.39 -16.84 -12.56
CA TYR A 19 0.40 -15.75 -13.11
C TYR A 19 1.26 -16.21 -14.28
N HIS A 20 1.64 -15.23 -15.10
CA HIS A 20 2.68 -15.38 -16.09
C HIS A 20 3.95 -14.74 -15.52
N PRO A 21 5.05 -15.49 -15.38
CA PRO A 21 6.29 -14.92 -14.87
C PRO A 21 6.80 -13.88 -15.86
N ILE A 22 7.26 -12.77 -15.30
CA ILE A 22 8.00 -11.76 -16.05
C ILE A 22 9.48 -12.13 -15.89
N LEU A 23 10.14 -12.39 -17.01
CA LEU A 23 11.56 -12.68 -17.05
C LEU A 23 12.32 -11.47 -17.56
N ASP A 24 13.56 -11.33 -17.13
CA ASP A 24 14.50 -10.35 -17.67
C ASP A 24 15.41 -10.99 -18.72
N ASN A 25 15.69 -10.26 -19.81
CA ASN A 25 16.64 -10.66 -20.85
C ASN A 25 18.04 -10.08 -20.66
N ASP A 26 18.17 -8.96 -19.92
CA ASP A 26 19.39 -8.15 -19.98
C ASP A 26 20.35 -8.40 -18.80
N GLY A 27 19.94 -9.16 -17.79
CA GLY A 27 20.73 -9.36 -16.57
C GLY A 27 20.90 -8.05 -15.79
N PRO A 28 21.57 -8.08 -14.63
CA PRO A 28 21.76 -6.87 -13.82
C PRO A 28 22.45 -5.75 -14.64
N PRO A 29 21.94 -4.50 -14.64
CA PRO A 29 20.86 -3.97 -13.80
C PRO A 29 19.46 -4.19 -14.38
N PHE A 30 18.58 -4.81 -13.58
CA PHE A 30 17.19 -5.11 -13.88
C PHE A 30 16.37 -3.84 -14.11
N CYS A 31 16.45 -3.29 -15.32
CA CYS A 31 15.76 -2.07 -15.74
C CYS A 31 15.03 -2.34 -17.06
N PRO A 32 13.85 -1.75 -17.29
CA PRO A 32 13.24 -1.77 -18.61
C PRO A 32 14.24 -1.27 -19.68
N PRO A 33 14.23 -1.84 -20.90
CA PRO A 33 13.15 -2.60 -21.50
C PRO A 33 13.31 -4.14 -21.49
N GLY A 34 14.26 -4.70 -20.73
CA GLY A 34 14.63 -6.13 -20.80
C GLY A 34 13.57 -7.15 -20.37
N TYR A 35 12.44 -6.70 -19.82
CA TYR A 35 11.40 -7.59 -19.31
C TYR A 35 10.46 -8.11 -20.40
N TYR A 36 10.17 -9.41 -20.34
CA TYR A 36 9.17 -10.05 -21.18
C TYR A 36 8.35 -11.06 -20.38
N VAL A 37 7.10 -11.23 -20.78
CA VAL A 37 6.27 -12.33 -20.28
C VAL A 37 6.71 -13.59 -20.99
N ALA A 38 7.17 -14.59 -20.25
CA ALA A 38 7.60 -15.85 -20.82
C ALA A 38 6.40 -16.56 -21.50
N PRO A 39 6.37 -16.70 -22.83
CA PRO A 39 5.22 -17.25 -23.52
C PRO A 39 5.03 -18.72 -23.15
N GLY A 40 3.81 -19.10 -22.75
CA GLY A 40 3.47 -20.49 -22.46
C GLY A 40 3.87 -20.99 -21.08
N THR A 41 4.49 -20.17 -20.23
CA THR A 41 4.64 -20.47 -18.79
C THR A 41 3.49 -19.80 -18.05
N THR A 42 2.52 -20.62 -17.67
CA THR A 42 1.57 -20.27 -16.62
C THR A 42 2.04 -21.04 -15.41
N THR A 43 2.48 -20.32 -14.39
CA THR A 43 3.07 -20.94 -13.20
C THR A 43 2.22 -20.63 -11.99
N THR A 44 2.15 -21.64 -11.12
CA THR A 44 1.64 -21.61 -9.75
C THR A 44 0.19 -21.16 -9.62
N GLU A 45 -0.67 -22.12 -9.32
CA GLU A 45 -2.02 -21.85 -8.88
C GLU A 45 -2.00 -21.54 -7.40
N VAL A 46 -2.33 -20.30 -7.04
CA VAL A 46 -2.56 -19.93 -5.65
C VAL A 46 -4.06 -20.00 -5.39
N CYS A 47 -4.45 -20.74 -4.36
CA CYS A 47 -5.84 -20.83 -3.93
C CYS A 47 -6.01 -19.90 -2.73
N LEU A 48 -6.82 -18.85 -2.90
CA LEU A 48 -7.15 -17.91 -1.83
C LEU A 48 -8.61 -18.07 -1.44
N ARG A 49 -8.87 -18.02 -0.14
CA ARG A 49 -10.23 -17.99 0.43
C ARG A 49 -10.36 -16.75 1.29
N GLU A 50 -11.44 -16.00 1.09
CA GLU A 50 -11.76 -14.83 1.89
C GLU A 50 -12.91 -15.17 2.84
N ASP A 51 -12.71 -14.92 4.13
CA ASP A 51 -13.76 -14.94 5.13
C ASP A 51 -14.07 -13.51 5.57
N THR A 52 -15.08 -12.93 4.92
CA THR A 52 -15.51 -11.55 5.15
C THR A 52 -16.19 -11.34 6.51
N VAL A 53 -16.60 -12.40 7.20
CA VAL A 53 -17.23 -12.28 8.53
C VAL A 53 -16.17 -11.99 9.58
N VAL A 54 -15.01 -12.66 9.49
CA VAL A 54 -13.88 -12.45 10.41
C VAL A 54 -12.82 -11.50 9.86
N GLY A 55 -12.89 -11.12 8.58
CA GLY A 55 -11.93 -10.21 7.95
C GLY A 55 -10.57 -10.86 7.67
N LEU A 56 -10.55 -12.17 7.41
CA LEU A 56 -9.34 -12.93 7.13
C LEU A 56 -9.29 -13.39 5.68
N VAL A 57 -8.10 -13.37 5.09
CA VAL A 57 -7.81 -14.02 3.81
C VAL A 57 -6.83 -15.15 4.08
N PHE A 58 -7.15 -16.33 3.58
CA PHE A 58 -6.35 -17.54 3.72
C PHE A 58 -5.73 -17.90 2.37
N GLN A 59 -4.53 -18.48 2.43
CA GLN A 59 -3.91 -19.14 1.30
C GLN A 59 -3.76 -20.63 1.62
N TYR A 60 -4.10 -21.48 0.65
CA TYR A 60 -3.95 -22.93 0.77
C TYR A 60 -2.55 -23.37 0.33
N ASP A 61 -1.81 -24.04 1.23
CA ASP A 61 -0.55 -24.70 0.95
C ASP A 61 -0.79 -26.13 0.46
N HIS A 62 -0.55 -26.38 -0.83
CA HIS A 62 -0.71 -27.70 -1.42
C HIS A 62 0.34 -28.72 -0.98
N ALA A 63 1.50 -28.31 -0.48
CA ALA A 63 2.53 -29.22 0.01
C ALA A 63 2.19 -29.71 1.42
N LEU A 64 1.76 -28.79 2.30
CA LEU A 64 1.40 -29.11 3.68
C LEU A 64 -0.06 -29.55 3.85
N GLN A 65 -0.90 -29.32 2.84
CA GLN A 65 -2.34 -29.58 2.89
C GLN A 65 -3.05 -28.79 4.01
N THR A 66 -2.62 -27.55 4.23
CA THR A 66 -3.11 -26.66 5.29
C THR A 66 -3.37 -25.26 4.74
N GLU A 67 -4.20 -24.49 5.43
CA GLU A 67 -4.33 -23.05 5.19
C GLU A 67 -3.41 -22.28 6.13
N HIS A 68 -2.91 -21.14 5.67
CA HIS A 68 -2.33 -20.10 6.50
C HIS A 68 -3.06 -18.77 6.28
N ILE A 69 -3.05 -17.92 7.31
CA ILE A 69 -3.57 -16.56 7.21
C ILE A 69 -2.58 -15.79 6.33
N LEU A 70 -3.09 -15.19 5.27
CA LEU A 70 -2.35 -14.32 4.37
C LEU A 70 -2.63 -12.85 4.66
N TYR A 71 -3.88 -12.50 4.98
CA TYR A 71 -4.22 -11.15 5.42
C TYR A 71 -5.17 -11.21 6.60
N ASP A 72 -4.92 -10.36 7.59
CA ASP A 72 -5.83 -10.10 8.70
C ASP A 72 -6.17 -8.61 8.70
N TYR A 73 -7.42 -8.29 8.39
CA TYR A 73 -7.91 -6.90 8.34
C TYR A 73 -8.47 -6.42 9.69
N SER A 74 -8.33 -7.22 10.75
CA SER A 74 -8.61 -6.82 12.13
C SER A 74 -7.41 -6.21 12.85
N ILE A 75 -6.23 -6.23 12.22
CA ILE A 75 -4.99 -5.66 12.77
C ILE A 75 -5.08 -4.14 12.98
N GLU A 76 -4.48 -3.68 14.06
CA GLU A 76 -4.43 -2.29 14.50
C GLU A 76 -2.99 -1.74 14.52
N VAL A 77 -2.83 -0.42 14.64
CA VAL A 77 -1.51 0.21 14.75
C VAL A 77 -0.75 -0.31 15.98
N GLY A 78 0.48 -0.77 15.76
CA GLY A 78 1.33 -1.38 16.77
C GLY A 78 1.32 -2.91 16.76
N ASP A 79 0.36 -3.54 16.09
CA ASP A 79 0.34 -4.98 15.93
C ASP A 79 1.48 -5.45 15.03
N THR A 80 1.95 -6.67 15.30
CA THR A 80 2.97 -7.36 14.51
C THR A 80 2.31 -8.40 13.61
N ILE A 81 2.71 -8.40 12.35
CA ILE A 81 2.33 -9.37 11.33
C ILE A 81 3.51 -10.34 11.17
N HIS A 82 3.22 -11.62 11.32
CA HIS A 82 4.19 -12.67 11.09
C HIS A 82 4.02 -13.17 9.66
N ASP A 83 5.00 -12.87 8.82
CA ASP A 83 5.07 -13.46 7.48
C ASP A 83 5.19 -14.98 7.62
N TYR A 84 4.40 -15.72 6.84
CA TYR A 84 4.48 -17.17 6.75
C TYR A 84 5.82 -17.66 6.19
N PHE A 85 6.56 -16.83 5.46
CA PHE A 85 7.89 -17.21 4.99
C PHE A 85 8.86 -17.41 6.16
N ASP A 86 9.29 -18.66 6.35
CA ASP A 86 10.31 -19.04 7.31
C ASP A 86 11.68 -18.52 6.85
N TRP A 87 11.99 -17.28 7.26
CA TRP A 87 13.27 -16.63 7.01
C TRP A 87 14.46 -17.36 7.70
N ASP A 88 14.20 -18.33 8.60
CA ASP A 88 15.26 -19.18 9.17
C ASP A 88 15.98 -19.98 8.08
N LEU A 89 15.31 -20.29 6.97
CA LEU A 89 15.92 -20.99 5.83
C LEU A 89 17.02 -20.18 5.13
N VAL A 90 17.03 -18.84 5.27
CA VAL A 90 18.06 -17.95 4.72
C VAL A 90 19.01 -17.40 5.78
N GLY A 91 18.87 -17.83 7.03
CA GLY A 91 19.75 -17.43 8.14
C GLY A 91 19.64 -15.96 8.54
N TRP A 92 18.51 -15.32 8.24
CA TRP A 92 18.20 -13.95 8.65
C TRP A 92 17.19 -14.03 9.79
N ASP A 93 17.45 -13.30 10.87
CA ASP A 93 16.54 -13.22 12.00
C ASP A 93 15.23 -12.58 11.51
N PRO A 94 14.06 -13.25 11.62
CA PRO A 94 12.80 -12.71 11.14
C PRO A 94 12.49 -11.40 11.87
N THR A 95 12.76 -10.27 11.23
CA THR A 95 12.38 -8.98 11.81
C THR A 95 10.87 -8.82 11.70
N PRO A 96 10.19 -8.45 12.80
CA PRO A 96 8.75 -8.32 12.80
C PRO A 96 8.30 -7.24 11.82
N THR A 97 7.27 -7.52 11.04
CA THR A 97 6.58 -6.48 10.28
C THR A 97 5.53 -5.86 11.19
N VAL A 98 5.57 -4.54 11.40
CA VAL A 98 4.70 -3.84 12.35
C VAL A 98 3.79 -2.87 11.60
N VAL A 99 2.52 -2.82 12.00
CA VAL A 99 1.58 -1.79 11.52
C VAL A 99 1.96 -0.45 12.13
N VAL A 100 2.50 0.47 11.32
CA VAL A 100 2.96 1.78 11.80
C VAL A 100 1.93 2.90 11.60
N SER A 101 0.98 2.72 10.67
CA SER A 101 -0.16 3.63 10.56
C SER A 101 -1.33 2.99 9.83
N MET A 102 -2.51 3.57 10.03
CA MET A 102 -3.73 3.19 9.32
C MET A 102 -4.41 4.43 8.76
N ASP A 103 -4.73 4.40 7.48
CA ASP A 103 -5.51 5.44 6.83
C ASP A 103 -6.38 4.87 5.70
N SER A 104 -6.72 5.68 4.71
CA SER A 104 -7.50 5.25 3.56
C SER A 104 -6.84 5.78 2.31
N VAL A 105 -6.85 4.95 1.28
CA VAL A 105 -6.40 5.31 -0.06
C VAL A 105 -7.59 5.36 -1.00
N GLN A 106 -7.68 6.43 -1.79
CA GLN A 106 -8.63 6.48 -2.91
C GLN A 106 -7.98 5.81 -4.11
N LEU A 107 -8.66 4.83 -4.69
CA LEU A 107 -8.21 4.19 -5.93
C LEU A 107 -8.80 4.91 -7.16
N SER A 108 -8.40 4.54 -8.37
CA SER A 108 -8.81 5.26 -9.60
C SER A 108 -10.31 5.15 -9.90
N ASP A 109 -11.02 4.20 -9.27
CA ASP A 109 -12.48 4.07 -9.28
C ASP A 109 -13.18 5.13 -8.43
N GLY A 110 -12.43 5.96 -7.70
CA GLY A 110 -12.92 6.99 -6.80
C GLY A 110 -13.38 6.47 -5.44
N VAL A 111 -13.26 5.17 -5.18
CA VAL A 111 -13.65 4.53 -3.92
C VAL A 111 -12.47 4.58 -2.94
N TYR A 112 -12.78 4.85 -1.68
CA TYR A 112 -11.80 4.79 -0.59
C TYR A 112 -11.76 3.40 0.03
N TYR A 113 -10.55 2.87 0.18
CA TYR A 113 -10.27 1.59 0.82
C TYR A 113 -9.45 1.83 2.08
N ARG A 114 -9.63 0.99 3.09
CA ARG A 114 -8.76 1.01 4.27
C ARG A 114 -7.35 0.60 3.86
N ARG A 115 -6.36 1.27 4.43
CA ARG A 115 -4.95 1.03 4.19
C ARG A 115 -4.19 0.93 5.50
N TRP A 116 -3.35 -0.09 5.60
CA TRP A 116 -2.36 -0.23 6.68
C TRP A 116 -1.00 -0.03 6.09
N GLN A 117 -0.22 0.85 6.69
CA GLN A 117 1.16 1.04 6.34
C GLN A 117 2.02 0.24 7.31
N LEU A 118 2.85 -0.63 6.76
CA LEU A 118 3.66 -1.59 7.46
C LEU A 118 5.12 -1.18 7.38
N SER A 119 5.85 -1.41 8.45
CA SER A 119 7.30 -1.21 8.51
C SER A 119 7.98 -2.52 8.88
N THR A 120 9.10 -2.79 8.22
CA THR A 120 9.93 -3.97 8.46
C THR A 120 11.39 -3.56 8.42
N ASP A 121 12.21 -4.18 9.27
CA ASP A 121 13.65 -3.88 9.34
C ASP A 121 14.44 -4.60 8.24
N VAL A 122 13.86 -5.57 7.53
CA VAL A 122 14.52 -6.35 6.45
C VAL A 122 15.07 -5.46 5.33
N PHE A 123 14.59 -4.21 5.20
CA PHE A 123 14.99 -3.28 4.14
C PHE A 123 15.15 -1.84 4.65
N ASP A 124 15.92 -1.63 5.72
CA ASP A 124 16.18 -0.29 6.26
C ASP A 124 14.89 0.51 6.58
N GLY A 125 13.83 -0.19 7.01
CA GLY A 125 12.54 0.43 7.35
C GLY A 125 11.67 0.79 6.13
N VAL A 126 11.85 0.16 4.97
CA VAL A 126 10.96 0.36 3.81
C VAL A 126 9.51 0.13 4.21
N LEU A 127 8.70 1.14 3.89
CA LEU A 127 7.28 1.15 4.17
C LEU A 127 6.53 0.50 3.01
N HIS A 128 5.51 -0.28 3.33
CA HIS A 128 4.65 -0.90 2.34
C HIS A 128 3.21 -0.95 2.83
N ASP A 129 2.28 -1.06 1.88
CA ASP A 129 0.87 -0.90 2.20
C ASP A 129 0.12 -2.22 2.02
N TYR A 130 -0.74 -2.55 2.98
CA TYR A 130 -1.88 -3.42 2.78
C TYR A 130 -3.08 -2.57 2.44
N ILE A 131 -3.81 -2.93 1.39
CA ILE A 131 -5.03 -2.25 0.98
C ILE A 131 -6.16 -3.26 0.99
N GLU A 132 -7.20 -2.95 1.75
CA GLU A 132 -8.37 -3.82 1.92
C GLU A 132 -8.97 -4.22 0.57
N GLY A 133 -9.10 -5.53 0.32
CA GLY A 133 -9.63 -6.08 -0.94
C GLY A 133 -8.70 -5.95 -2.16
N VAL A 134 -7.45 -5.53 -1.96
CA VAL A 134 -6.39 -5.49 -2.98
C VAL A 134 -5.18 -6.35 -2.58
N GLY A 135 -4.84 -6.36 -1.28
CA GLY A 135 -3.68 -7.07 -0.73
C GLY A 135 -2.46 -6.16 -0.52
N SER A 136 -1.27 -6.75 -0.47
CA SER A 136 -0.01 -6.03 -0.29
C SER A 136 0.45 -5.31 -1.57
N THR A 137 1.14 -4.18 -1.41
CA THR A 137 1.88 -3.52 -2.51
C THR A 137 3.04 -4.36 -3.04
N PHE A 138 3.44 -5.42 -2.34
CA PHE A 138 4.36 -6.45 -2.84
C PHE A 138 3.65 -7.60 -3.57
N GLY A 139 2.35 -7.47 -3.83
CA GLY A 139 1.58 -8.45 -4.58
C GLY A 139 0.64 -9.24 -3.68
N ILE A 140 -0.44 -9.74 -4.30
CA ILE A 140 -1.57 -10.31 -3.56
C ILE A 140 -1.25 -11.59 -2.79
N THR A 141 -0.13 -12.26 -3.05
CA THR A 141 0.25 -13.52 -2.36
C THR A 141 1.46 -13.35 -1.45
N HIS A 142 1.85 -12.10 -1.16
CA HIS A 142 3.05 -11.79 -0.39
C HIS A 142 2.68 -10.80 0.69
N GLU A 143 2.96 -11.17 1.93
CA GLU A 143 2.71 -10.33 3.09
C GLU A 143 3.78 -9.24 3.17
N ALA A 144 5.03 -9.67 3.35
CA ALA A 144 6.17 -8.77 3.47
C ALA A 144 6.93 -8.61 2.13
N PRO A 145 7.78 -7.56 2.01
CA PRO A 145 8.76 -7.50 0.94
C PRO A 145 9.64 -8.75 0.96
N GLN A 146 9.77 -9.38 -0.20
CA GLN A 146 10.80 -10.39 -0.43
C GLN A 146 12.07 -9.75 -1.00
N TYR A 147 13.21 -10.40 -0.75
CA TYR A 147 14.53 -9.92 -1.17
C TYR A 147 14.61 -9.66 -2.68
N TYR A 148 15.38 -8.63 -3.05
CA TYR A 148 15.71 -8.20 -4.41
C TYR A 148 16.23 -9.38 -5.26
N GLY A 149 15.34 -10.01 -6.02
CA GLY A 149 15.69 -11.09 -6.95
C GLY A 149 14.48 -11.80 -7.52
N ASP A 150 13.51 -12.10 -6.65
CA ASP A 150 12.23 -12.75 -7.00
C ASP A 150 11.04 -11.78 -6.85
N GLY A 151 11.31 -10.48 -7.00
CA GLY A 151 10.41 -9.38 -6.63
C GLY A 151 9.01 -9.49 -7.21
N ALA A 152 8.08 -10.01 -6.40
CA ALA A 152 6.67 -9.73 -6.57
C ALA A 152 6.43 -8.28 -6.13
N HIS A 153 5.94 -7.46 -7.04
CA HIS A 153 5.44 -6.13 -6.72
C HIS A 153 4.07 -5.98 -7.38
N LEU A 154 3.13 -5.35 -6.68
CA LEU A 154 1.87 -4.99 -7.29
C LEU A 154 2.11 -3.81 -8.24
N TRP A 155 2.16 -4.09 -9.53
CA TRP A 155 2.32 -3.05 -10.56
C TRP A 155 0.99 -2.42 -10.93
N CYS A 156 -0.01 -3.26 -11.14
CA CYS A 156 -1.37 -2.87 -11.48
C CYS A 156 -2.37 -3.84 -10.84
N TYR A 157 -3.52 -3.29 -10.44
CA TYR A 157 -4.69 -4.05 -10.02
C TYR A 157 -5.87 -3.70 -10.94
N LYS A 158 -6.55 -4.72 -11.46
CA LYS A 158 -7.77 -4.55 -12.24
C LYS A 158 -8.96 -5.16 -11.51
N ARG A 159 -10.09 -4.46 -11.53
CA ARG A 159 -11.38 -4.96 -11.05
C ARG A 159 -12.43 -4.69 -12.12
N ASN A 160 -13.15 -5.72 -12.56
CA ASN A 160 -14.16 -5.62 -13.62
C ASN A 160 -13.64 -4.91 -14.88
N GLU A 161 -12.44 -5.28 -15.34
CA GLU A 161 -11.73 -4.71 -16.50
C GLU A 161 -11.29 -3.23 -16.36
N VAL A 162 -11.47 -2.61 -15.20
CA VAL A 162 -10.98 -1.24 -14.91
C VAL A 162 -9.65 -1.33 -14.18
N ASP A 163 -8.64 -0.58 -14.64
CA ASP A 163 -7.37 -0.38 -13.92
C ASP A 163 -7.63 0.45 -12.67
N VAL A 164 -7.52 -0.16 -11.49
CA VAL A 164 -7.87 0.40 -10.17
C VAL A 164 -6.63 0.96 -9.42
N LEU A 165 -5.45 0.33 -9.57
CA LEU A 165 -4.22 0.75 -8.87
C LEU A 165 -3.06 0.98 -9.84
N TRP A 166 -2.35 2.10 -9.68
CA TRP A 166 -1.10 2.43 -10.38
C TRP A 166 0.01 2.64 -9.36
N SER A 167 0.98 1.72 -9.30
CA SER A 167 2.10 1.81 -8.36
C SER A 167 3.00 3.01 -8.65
N VAL A 168 3.18 3.89 -7.67
CA VAL A 168 4.00 5.11 -7.79
C VAL A 168 5.49 4.88 -7.54
N HIS A 169 5.90 3.69 -7.08
CA HIS A 169 7.20 3.54 -6.42
C HIS A 169 8.36 3.05 -7.28
N TYR A 170 8.17 2.42 -8.44
CA TYR A 170 9.32 1.73 -9.08
C TYR A 170 9.52 1.81 -10.60
N CYS A 171 8.70 2.51 -11.41
CA CYS A 171 9.09 2.82 -12.81
C CYS A 171 8.28 3.97 -13.45
N PRO A 172 8.90 4.91 -14.18
CA PRO A 172 8.16 5.78 -15.10
C PRO A 172 7.65 4.94 -16.29
N LEU A 173 6.33 5.01 -16.53
CA LEU A 173 5.57 4.42 -17.66
C LEU A 173 6.35 4.23 -18.99
N PRO A 174 6.09 3.15 -19.76
CA PRO A 174 5.99 3.29 -21.22
C PRO A 174 4.83 4.24 -21.53
N ALA A 175 5.11 5.34 -22.21
CA ALA A 175 4.18 6.45 -22.38
C ALA A 175 2.79 6.05 -22.92
N GLY A 176 1.75 6.56 -22.27
CA GLY A 176 0.47 6.87 -22.92
C GLY A 176 -0.80 6.45 -22.18
N LEU A 177 -1.35 7.35 -21.35
CA LEU A 177 -2.70 7.91 -21.50
C LEU A 177 -2.75 9.21 -20.67
N SER A 178 -3.28 10.25 -21.28
CA SER A 178 -3.11 11.65 -20.90
C SER A 178 -3.94 12.05 -19.66
N VAL A 179 -3.47 11.68 -18.48
CA VAL A 179 -3.80 12.40 -17.25
C VAL A 179 -2.53 13.09 -16.80
N GLN A 180 -2.49 14.42 -16.90
CA GLN A 180 -1.43 15.18 -16.25
C GLN A 180 -1.63 15.02 -14.74
N ASP A 181 -0.82 14.17 -14.12
CA ASP A 181 -0.55 14.17 -12.69
C ASP A 181 0.25 15.45 -12.37
N PRO A 182 -0.35 16.46 -11.73
CA PRO A 182 0.33 17.71 -11.48
C PRO A 182 1.21 17.56 -10.24
N GLY A 183 2.36 16.90 -10.39
CA GLY A 183 3.45 17.05 -9.41
C GLY A 183 4.34 15.83 -9.14
N LYS A 184 5.08 15.34 -10.15
CA LYS A 184 6.24 14.43 -9.95
C LYS A 184 7.44 15.09 -9.23
N GLY A 185 7.24 15.95 -8.24
CA GLY A 185 8.34 16.70 -7.63
C GLY A 185 8.16 17.16 -6.19
N THR A 186 7.06 16.81 -5.52
CA THR A 186 6.85 17.26 -4.14
C THR A 186 6.07 16.22 -3.37
N MET A 187 6.76 15.32 -2.67
CA MET A 187 6.11 14.55 -1.62
C MET A 187 5.64 15.55 -0.56
N ILE A 188 4.33 15.58 -0.33
CA ILE A 188 3.74 16.32 0.78
C ILE A 188 3.50 15.32 1.91
N GLN A 189 4.29 15.42 2.96
CA GLN A 189 4.16 14.60 4.15
C GLN A 189 3.50 15.42 5.25
N PHE A 190 2.48 14.84 5.86
CA PHE A 190 1.90 15.36 7.09
C PHE A 190 2.04 14.29 8.16
N PHE A 191 2.44 14.69 9.34
CA PHE A 191 2.62 13.79 10.47
C PHE A 191 1.45 13.95 11.45
N ASN A 192 1.16 12.89 12.21
CA ASN A 192 0.13 12.93 13.25
C ASN A 192 0.47 13.99 14.30
N ALA A 193 -0.57 14.54 14.92
CA ALA A 193 -0.39 15.49 16.00
C ALA A 193 0.06 14.74 17.27
N SER A 194 1.37 14.66 17.49
CA SER A 194 1.94 14.17 18.74
C SER A 194 2.64 15.32 19.48
N GLY A 195 2.48 15.39 20.80
CA GLY A 195 3.14 16.41 21.61
C GLY A 195 2.65 17.85 21.40
N GLY A 196 1.40 18.03 20.95
CA GLY A 196 0.78 19.36 20.84
C GLY A 196 1.19 20.16 19.60
N SER A 197 1.69 19.49 18.56
CA SER A 197 1.95 20.13 17.26
C SER A 197 1.68 19.17 16.11
N VAL A 198 1.35 19.74 14.96
CA VAL A 198 1.25 19.07 13.66
C VAL A 198 2.50 19.40 12.87
N SER A 199 3.22 18.40 12.38
CA SER A 199 4.36 18.62 11.49
C SER A 199 3.96 18.41 10.03
N TYR A 200 4.58 19.20 9.14
CA TYR A 200 4.38 19.11 7.69
C TYR A 200 5.73 19.23 6.97
N ASP A 201 5.83 18.58 5.82
CA ASP A 201 6.87 18.79 4.82
C ASP A 201 6.19 18.88 3.45
N ILE A 202 6.22 20.07 2.85
CA ILE A 202 5.67 20.32 1.51
C ILE A 202 6.80 20.56 0.49
N GLY A 203 7.99 20.04 0.74
CA GLY A 203 9.16 20.15 -0.13
C GLY A 203 9.53 21.60 -0.43
N ARG A 204 9.64 21.97 -1.72
CA ARG A 204 9.96 23.35 -2.14
C ARG A 204 8.71 24.21 -2.39
N SER A 205 7.53 23.70 -2.04
CA SER A 205 6.27 24.39 -2.29
C SER A 205 5.96 25.43 -1.21
N SER A 206 5.03 26.32 -1.53
CA SER A 206 4.43 27.24 -0.58
C SER A 206 2.96 27.45 -0.93
N GLY A 207 2.13 27.70 0.08
CA GLY A 207 0.69 27.74 -0.08
C GLY A 207 -0.05 27.86 1.24
N ASP A 208 -1.34 27.60 1.21
CA ASP A 208 -2.19 27.60 2.39
C ASP A 208 -2.44 26.17 2.85
N LEU A 209 -2.12 25.88 4.11
CA LEU A 209 -2.51 24.68 4.82
C LEU A 209 -3.74 24.98 5.67
N ILE A 210 -4.80 24.22 5.46
CA ILE A 210 -6.06 24.29 6.18
C ILE A 210 -6.27 22.96 6.87
N ILE A 211 -6.71 22.98 8.13
CA ILE A 211 -7.11 21.79 8.87
C ILE A 211 -8.60 21.86 9.12
N HIS A 212 -9.32 20.82 8.72
CA HIS A 212 -10.76 20.67 8.92
C HIS A 212 -11.07 19.59 9.96
N ALA A 213 -12.12 19.82 10.73
CA ALA A 213 -12.80 18.74 11.45
C ALA A 213 -13.54 17.83 10.46
N VAL A 214 -13.88 16.61 10.88
CA VAL A 214 -14.69 15.67 10.08
C VAL A 214 -16.06 16.21 9.66
N ASP A 215 -16.60 17.21 10.38
CA ASP A 215 -17.84 17.90 10.03
C ASP A 215 -17.66 18.95 8.92
N GLY A 216 -16.43 19.11 8.40
CA GLY A 216 -16.07 20.07 7.35
C GLY A 216 -15.80 21.50 7.87
N ARG A 217 -15.83 21.72 9.19
CA ARG A 217 -15.49 23.01 9.77
C ARG A 217 -13.99 23.25 9.76
N SER A 218 -13.55 24.34 9.14
CA SER A 218 -12.16 24.82 9.22
C SER A 218 -11.79 25.15 10.67
N ILE A 219 -10.72 24.51 11.15
CA ILE A 219 -10.17 24.69 12.51
C ILE A 219 -8.99 25.64 12.46
N LEU A 220 -8.09 25.41 11.50
CA LEU A 220 -6.86 26.15 11.36
C LEU A 220 -6.61 26.47 9.90
N ARG A 221 -6.04 27.65 9.65
CA ARG A 221 -5.50 28.06 8.36
C ARG A 221 -4.17 28.75 8.59
N ALA A 222 -3.14 28.30 7.89
CA ALA A 222 -1.80 28.88 7.94
C ALA A 222 -1.18 28.92 6.54
N SER A 223 -0.51 30.03 6.21
CA SER A 223 0.34 30.05 5.03
C SER A 223 1.69 29.41 5.38
N VAL A 224 2.07 28.37 4.65
CA VAL A 224 3.23 27.53 4.92
C VAL A 224 4.17 27.45 3.71
N SER A 225 5.43 27.15 3.97
CA SER A 225 6.46 26.88 2.96
C SER A 225 7.49 25.91 3.52
N GLY A 226 8.06 25.04 2.70
CA GLY A 226 9.11 24.14 3.16
C GLY A 226 8.58 23.05 4.10
N SER A 227 9.35 22.77 5.14
CA SER A 227 8.91 21.95 6.27
C SER A 227 8.74 22.81 7.52
N GLY A 228 7.92 22.34 8.45
CA GLY A 228 7.67 23.05 9.71
C GLY A 228 6.67 22.34 10.59
N SER A 229 6.26 23.02 11.66
CA SER A 229 5.21 22.55 12.54
C SER A 229 4.25 23.68 12.92
N ILE A 230 3.00 23.30 13.17
CA ILE A 230 1.92 24.17 13.59
C ILE A 230 1.50 23.74 15.00
N PRO A 231 1.44 24.66 15.98
CA PRO A 231 0.92 24.35 17.30
C PRO A 231 -0.50 23.77 17.21
N TRP A 232 -0.71 22.64 17.87
CA TRP A 232 -1.95 21.90 17.92
C TRP A 232 -2.37 21.72 19.37
N THR A 233 -2.98 22.75 19.95
CA THR A 233 -3.37 22.76 21.36
C THR A 233 -4.83 23.17 21.51
N GLY A 234 -5.55 22.52 22.42
CA GLY A 234 -6.95 22.84 22.71
C GLY A 234 -7.98 22.27 21.72
N HIS A 235 -7.59 21.29 20.89
CA HIS A 235 -8.50 20.56 20.02
C HIS A 235 -8.76 19.16 20.60
N PRO A 236 -10.00 18.64 20.52
CA PRO A 236 -10.32 17.31 21.04
C PRO A 236 -9.59 16.21 20.24
N THR A 237 -9.33 15.10 20.89
CA THR A 237 -8.89 13.86 20.22
C THR A 237 -9.91 13.49 19.14
N GLY A 238 -9.44 13.14 17.94
CA GLY A 238 -10.33 12.81 16.83
C GLY A 238 -9.67 12.81 15.45
N ILE A 239 -10.49 12.61 14.42
CA ILE A 239 -10.06 12.61 13.03
C ILE A 239 -10.14 14.05 12.47
N TYR A 240 -9.15 14.41 11.66
CA TYR A 240 -9.02 15.70 11.03
C TYR A 240 -8.52 15.55 9.58
N VAL A 241 -8.70 16.58 8.77
CA VAL A 241 -8.29 16.58 7.36
C VAL A 241 -7.40 17.78 7.07
N TYR A 242 -6.17 17.54 6.63
CA TYR A 242 -5.32 18.51 5.96
C TYR A 242 -5.86 18.80 4.57
N GLU A 243 -5.83 20.07 4.22
CA GLU A 243 -5.95 20.57 2.87
C GLU A 243 -4.81 21.54 2.63
N PHE A 244 -3.93 21.22 1.69
CA PHE A 244 -2.92 22.16 1.23
C PHE A 244 -3.30 22.65 -0.17
N GLN A 245 -3.26 23.96 -0.38
CA GLN A 245 -3.40 24.57 -1.69
C GLN A 245 -2.18 25.41 -2.01
N ASP A 246 -1.46 25.09 -3.08
CA ASP A 246 -0.28 25.87 -3.48
C ASP A 246 -0.67 27.18 -4.19
N ARG A 247 0.33 28.00 -4.49
CA ARG A 247 0.15 29.26 -5.22
C ARG A 247 -0.34 29.09 -6.67
N THR A 248 -0.23 27.90 -7.24
CA THR A 248 -0.72 27.59 -8.60
C THR A 248 -2.18 27.16 -8.60
N GLY A 249 -2.76 26.94 -7.41
CA GLY A 249 -4.13 26.50 -7.22
C GLY A 249 -4.29 24.99 -7.11
N LEU A 250 -3.19 24.23 -7.17
CA LEU A 250 -3.19 22.78 -6.95
C LEU A 250 -3.52 22.48 -5.50
N ARG A 251 -4.28 21.41 -5.27
CA ARG A 251 -4.83 21.07 -3.97
C ARG A 251 -4.52 19.62 -3.62
N TRP A 252 -4.07 19.42 -2.39
CA TRP A 252 -3.79 18.12 -1.77
C TRP A 252 -4.61 17.98 -0.51
N THR A 253 -5.09 16.78 -0.22
CA THR A 253 -5.83 16.50 1.02
C THR A 253 -5.33 15.23 1.67
N ARG A 254 -5.32 15.18 3.01
CA ARG A 254 -4.90 14.00 3.78
C ARG A 254 -5.59 13.97 5.13
N ARG A 255 -6.05 12.80 5.58
CA ARG A 255 -6.61 12.62 6.93
C ARG A 255 -5.53 12.33 7.96
N PHE A 256 -5.74 12.72 9.21
CA PHE A 256 -4.91 12.35 10.35
C PHE A 256 -5.74 12.18 11.63
N ILE A 257 -5.19 11.46 12.59
CA ILE A 257 -5.76 11.34 13.94
C ILE A 257 -4.93 12.24 14.86
N ALA A 258 -5.59 13.10 15.61
CA ALA A 258 -4.97 13.84 16.71
C ALA A 258 -5.34 13.17 18.03
N GLU A 259 -4.34 12.92 18.86
CA GLU A 259 -4.51 12.35 20.21
C GLU A 259 -4.51 13.44 21.28
#